data_AF-A0A7W1GGZ0-F1
#
_entry.id   AF-A0A7W1GGZ0-F1
#
_cell.length_a   1.000
_cell.length_b   1.000
_cell.length_c   1.000
_cell.angle_alpha   90.00
_cell.angle_beta   90.00
_cell.angle_gamma   90.00
#
_symmetry.space_group_name_H-M   'P 1'
#
loop_
_entity.id
_entity.type
_entity.pdbx_description
1 polymer ?
#
loop_
_entity_poly.entity_id
_entity_poly.type
_entity_poly.pdbx_seq_one_letter_code
_entity_poly.pdbx_strand_id
1 'polypeptide(L)'
;MIKIREAHTSHSFNPGSRQNALALQLKIKLLNDLASTFLEEIQELDKRREPDHGRDFDFYEEVRQYEIDLIEFAMRYAGGYQVEAARVLGLNQTTLSSKIKHYGIPVKNRPASLTGGEASSRESAAQ
;
A
#
# COMPACT_ATOMS: atom_id res chain seq x y z
N MET A 1 56.03 -51.85 -31.57
CA MET A 1 56.16 -50.63 -30.73
C MET A 1 55.59 -49.47 -31.53
N ILE A 2 54.41 -48.98 -31.15
CA ILE A 2 53.60 -48.04 -31.95
C ILE A 2 53.78 -46.63 -31.38
N LYS A 3 54.03 -45.64 -32.24
CA LYS A 3 53.69 -44.23 -31.95
C LYS A 3 53.10 -43.59 -33.20
N ILE A 4 51.77 -43.51 -33.18
CA ILE A 4 50.95 -42.68 -34.05
C ILE A 4 50.91 -41.28 -33.42
N ARG A 5 51.09 -40.23 -34.23
CA ARG A 5 50.73 -38.83 -33.95
C ARG A 5 51.02 -38.02 -35.24
N GLU A 6 50.18 -37.14 -35.78
CA GLU A 6 49.01 -36.40 -35.31
C GLU A 6 48.11 -36.06 -36.51
N ALA A 7 46.80 -36.28 -36.40
CA ALA A 7 45.82 -35.53 -37.18
C ALA A 7 45.40 -34.33 -36.33
N HIS A 8 45.88 -33.13 -36.68
CA HIS A 8 45.40 -31.88 -36.12
C HIS A 8 44.14 -31.46 -36.87
N THR A 9 43.00 -31.45 -36.20
CA THR A 9 41.85 -30.65 -36.62
C THR A 9 41.42 -29.82 -35.43
N SER A 10 42.08 -28.66 -35.28
CA SER A 10 41.75 -27.64 -34.30
C SER A 10 40.45 -26.96 -34.70
N HIS A 11 39.34 -27.39 -34.10
CA HIS A 11 38.11 -26.61 -34.07
C HIS A 11 38.32 -25.45 -33.08
N SER A 12 38.31 -24.21 -33.57
CA SER A 12 38.60 -23.04 -32.75
C SER A 12 37.55 -22.86 -31.66
N PHE A 13 37.94 -23.15 -30.43
CA PHE A 13 37.18 -22.82 -29.24
C PHE A 13 37.22 -21.29 -29.06
N ASN A 14 36.06 -20.62 -29.13
CA ASN A 14 35.95 -19.19 -28.81
C ASN A 14 35.56 -19.01 -27.33
N PRO A 15 36.52 -18.80 -26.42
CA PRO A 15 36.27 -18.73 -24.97
C PRO A 15 35.45 -17.51 -24.55
N GLY A 16 35.47 -16.42 -25.33
CA GLY A 16 34.73 -15.19 -25.02
C GLY A 16 33.20 -15.39 -25.06
N SER A 17 32.70 -16.25 -25.95
CA SER A 17 31.27 -16.54 -26.05
C SER A 17 30.74 -17.33 -24.84
N ARG A 18 31.55 -18.27 -24.29
CA ARG A 18 31.16 -19.02 -23.08
C ARG A 18 31.19 -18.16 -21.84
N GLN A 19 32.18 -17.27 -21.68
CA GLN A 19 32.24 -16.36 -20.53
C GLN A 19 31.05 -15.39 -20.52
N ASN A 20 30.69 -14.84 -21.68
CA ASN A 20 29.51 -13.97 -21.80
C ASN A 20 28.20 -14.72 -21.52
N ALA A 21 28.08 -15.97 -21.98
CA ALA A 21 26.91 -16.80 -21.68
C ALA A 21 26.78 -17.11 -20.18
N LEU A 22 27.90 -17.41 -19.50
CA LEU A 22 27.92 -17.64 -18.06
C LEU A 22 27.58 -16.36 -17.27
N ALA A 23 28.15 -15.22 -17.65
CA ALA A 23 27.84 -13.94 -17.03
C ALA A 23 26.36 -13.57 -17.21
N LEU A 24 25.79 -13.84 -18.38
CA LEU A 24 24.36 -13.63 -18.63
C LEU A 24 23.49 -14.56 -17.78
N GLN A 25 23.87 -15.84 -17.63
CA GLN A 25 23.16 -16.78 -16.77
C GLN A 25 23.19 -16.36 -15.29
N LEU A 26 24.33 -15.89 -14.80
CA LEU A 26 24.45 -15.37 -13.44
C LEU A 26 23.58 -14.13 -13.24
N LYS A 27 23.55 -13.22 -14.23
CA LYS A 27 22.69 -12.04 -14.19
C LYS A 27 21.21 -12.41 -14.19
N ILE A 28 20.80 -13.35 -15.03
CA ILE A 28 19.41 -13.86 -15.08
C ILE A 28 19.04 -14.49 -13.73
N LYS A 29 19.93 -15.30 -13.15
CA LYS A 29 19.69 -15.91 -11.84
C LYS A 29 19.50 -14.86 -10.75
N LEU A 30 20.41 -13.89 -10.66
CA LEU A 30 20.32 -12.83 -9.65
C LEU A 30 19.05 -11.98 -9.82
N LEU A 31 18.65 -11.67 -11.05
CA LEU A 31 17.39 -11.00 -11.33
C LEU A 31 16.19 -11.83 -10.88
N ASN A 32 16.22 -13.14 -11.11
CA ASN A 32 15.11 -14.03 -10.74
C ASN A 32 15.02 -14.19 -9.21
N ASP A 33 16.16 -14.31 -8.53
CA ASP A 33 16.24 -14.38 -7.07
C ASP A 33 15.67 -13.09 -6.47
N LEU A 34 16.07 -11.92 -6.98
CA LEU A 34 15.56 -10.63 -6.53
C LEU A 34 14.06 -10.46 -6.79
N ALA A 35 13.59 -10.84 -7.98
CA ALA A 35 12.17 -10.78 -8.33
C ALA A 35 11.32 -11.71 -7.45
N SER A 36 11.86 -12.88 -7.08
CA SER A 36 11.19 -13.84 -6.20
C SER A 36 11.08 -13.28 -4.78
N THR A 37 12.17 -12.71 -4.25
CA THR A 37 12.15 -12.05 -2.94
C THR A 37 11.16 -10.88 -2.89
N PHE A 38 11.12 -10.05 -3.93
CA PHE A 38 10.13 -8.96 -4.03
C PHE A 38 8.70 -9.49 -4.07
N LEU A 39 8.46 -10.58 -4.81
CA LEU A 39 7.12 -11.16 -4.93
C LEU A 39 6.65 -11.73 -3.59
N GLU A 40 7.54 -12.38 -2.83
CA GLU A 40 7.27 -12.85 -1.47
C GLU A 40 6.91 -11.67 -0.55
N GLU A 41 7.68 -10.59 -0.61
CA GLU A 41 7.49 -9.41 0.23
C GLU A 41 6.17 -8.68 -0.09
N ILE A 42 5.77 -8.62 -1.36
CA ILE A 42 4.47 -8.07 -1.80
C ILE A 42 3.32 -8.98 -1.37
N GLN A 43 3.44 -10.29 -1.51
CA GLN A 43 2.42 -11.23 -1.05
C GLN A 43 2.24 -11.17 0.47
N GLU A 44 3.32 -10.93 1.22
CA GLU A 44 3.26 -10.64 2.66
C GLU A 44 2.62 -9.28 2.99
N LEU A 45 2.60 -8.31 2.05
CA LEU A 45 1.82 -7.07 2.20
C LEU A 45 0.34 -7.29 1.87
N ASP A 46 0.01 -8.11 0.88
CA ASP A 46 -1.37 -8.40 0.47
C ASP A 46 -2.12 -9.25 1.50
N LYS A 47 -1.44 -10.21 2.16
CA LYS A 47 -1.98 -10.96 3.32
C LYS A 47 -2.42 -10.06 4.48
N ARG A 48 -1.97 -8.80 4.54
CA ARG A 48 -2.37 -7.85 5.59
C ARG A 48 -3.81 -7.35 5.43
N ARG A 49 -4.51 -7.75 4.37
CA ARG A 49 -5.85 -7.26 4.05
C ARG A 49 -6.91 -8.32 3.80
N GLU A 50 -6.56 -9.60 3.86
CA GLU A 50 -7.57 -10.64 3.86
C GLU A 50 -8.00 -10.88 5.31
N PRO A 51 -9.32 -10.81 5.60
CA PRO A 51 -9.80 -11.25 6.90
C PRO A 51 -9.33 -12.69 7.13
N ASP A 52 -8.82 -13.00 8.31
CA ASP A 52 -8.38 -14.35 8.65
C ASP A 52 -9.61 -15.27 8.64
N HIS A 53 -9.71 -16.12 7.62
CA HIS A 53 -10.82 -17.06 7.44
C HIS A 53 -10.71 -18.29 8.37
N GLY A 54 -9.90 -18.18 9.45
CA GLY A 54 -9.96 -19.08 10.60
C GLY A 54 -11.41 -19.23 11.12
N ARG A 55 -11.67 -20.35 11.79
CA ARG A 55 -13.03 -20.87 12.12
C ARG A 55 -13.99 -19.93 12.89
N ASP A 56 -13.59 -18.70 13.21
CA ASP A 56 -14.36 -17.69 13.94
C ASP A 56 -14.37 -16.33 13.20
N PHE A 57 -14.73 -16.31 11.91
CA PHE A 57 -14.97 -15.08 11.14
C PHE A 57 -16.28 -14.40 11.58
N ASP A 58 -16.18 -13.23 12.23
CA ASP A 58 -17.32 -12.35 12.50
C ASP A 58 -17.38 -11.22 11.46
N PHE A 59 -18.32 -11.34 10.52
CA PHE A 59 -18.56 -10.36 9.46
C PHE A 59 -18.76 -8.94 10.01
N TYR A 60 -19.45 -8.78 11.14
CA TYR A 60 -19.75 -7.44 11.65
C TYR A 60 -18.52 -6.78 12.26
N GLU A 61 -17.63 -7.58 12.85
CA GLU A 61 -16.36 -7.06 13.36
C GLU A 61 -15.41 -6.67 12.23
N GLU A 62 -15.37 -7.45 11.15
CA GLU A 62 -14.59 -7.11 9.95
C GLU A 62 -15.11 -5.85 9.26
N VAL A 63 -16.44 -5.72 9.12
CA VAL A 63 -17.04 -4.48 8.61
C VAL A 63 -16.73 -3.30 9.55
N ARG A 64 -16.81 -3.49 10.87
CA ARG A 64 -16.44 -2.46 11.85
C ARG A 64 -15.00 -2.00 11.62
N GLN A 65 -14.05 -2.93 11.54
CA GLN A 65 -12.63 -2.60 11.39
C GLN A 65 -12.37 -1.90 10.05
N TYR A 66 -12.97 -2.39 8.97
CA TYR A 66 -12.88 -1.73 7.66
C TYR A 66 -13.42 -0.30 7.68
N GLU A 67 -14.56 -0.07 8.33
CA GLU A 67 -15.11 1.28 8.47
C GLU A 67 -14.21 2.20 9.31
N ILE A 68 -13.59 1.70 10.38
CA ILE A 68 -12.62 2.45 11.19
C ILE A 68 -11.44 2.89 10.32
N ASP A 69 -10.84 1.95 9.60
CA ASP A 69 -9.69 2.21 8.73
C ASP A 69 -10.01 3.27 7.66
N LEU A 70 -11.23 3.20 7.10
CA LEU A 70 -11.70 4.15 6.10
C LEU A 70 -11.88 5.55 6.69
N ILE A 71 -12.43 5.64 7.90
CA ILE A 71 -12.59 6.91 8.62
C ILE A 71 -11.22 7.50 8.96
N GLU A 72 -10.29 6.71 9.50
CA GLU A 72 -8.94 7.17 9.81
C GLU A 72 -8.20 7.65 8.56
N PHE A 73 -8.31 6.91 7.45
CA PHE A 73 -7.77 7.32 6.17
C PHE A 73 -8.32 8.68 5.73
N ALA A 74 -9.65 8.85 5.74
CA ALA A 74 -10.26 10.11 5.34
C ALA A 74 -9.88 11.28 6.26
N MET A 75 -9.76 11.03 7.57
CA MET A 75 -9.31 12.03 8.54
C MET A 75 -7.86 12.45 8.29
N ARG A 76 -6.96 11.51 7.98
CA ARG A 76 -5.57 11.82 7.59
C ARG A 76 -5.51 12.60 6.28
N TYR A 77 -6.26 12.15 5.27
CA TYR A 77 -6.31 12.80 3.96
C TYR A 77 -6.85 14.23 4.06
N ALA A 78 -7.87 14.44 4.90
CA ALA A 78 -8.47 15.73 5.17
C ALA A 78 -7.68 16.60 6.18
N GLY A 79 -6.48 16.20 6.61
CA GLY A 79 -5.68 16.97 7.58
C GLY A 79 -6.41 17.22 8.92
N GLY A 80 -7.32 16.32 9.29
CA GLY A 80 -8.15 16.39 10.50
C GLY A 80 -9.46 17.18 10.35
N TYR A 81 -9.79 17.73 9.17
CA TYR A 81 -11.05 18.42 8.96
C TYR A 81 -12.20 17.42 8.74
N GLN A 82 -13.07 17.25 9.73
CA GLN A 82 -14.19 16.29 9.64
C GLN A 82 -15.16 16.59 8.49
N VAL A 83 -15.39 17.86 8.14
CA VAL A 83 -16.25 18.23 7.00
C VAL A 83 -15.66 17.69 5.70
N GLU A 84 -14.35 17.90 5.50
CA GLU A 84 -13.64 17.40 4.32
C GLU A 84 -13.51 15.88 4.35
N ALA A 85 -13.29 15.26 5.52
CA ALA A 85 -13.29 13.81 5.66
C ALA A 85 -14.65 13.20 5.33
N ALA A 86 -15.75 13.82 5.77
CA ALA A 86 -17.11 13.38 5.43
C ALA A 86 -17.36 13.47 3.93
N ARG A 87 -16.91 14.57 3.30
CA ARG A 87 -16.95 14.75 1.84
C ARG A 87 -16.15 13.67 1.10
N VAL A 88 -14.95 13.33 1.58
CA VAL A 88 -14.11 12.26 1.01
C VAL A 88 -14.80 10.90 1.09
N LEU A 89 -15.53 10.64 2.17
CA LEU A 89 -16.27 9.39 2.39
C LEU A 89 -17.65 9.37 1.73
N GLY A 90 -18.11 10.48 1.14
CA GLY A 90 -19.50 10.60 0.65
C GLY A 90 -20.56 10.56 1.75
N LEU A 91 -20.17 10.83 3.00
CA LEU A 91 -21.06 10.88 4.16
C LEU A 91 -21.42 12.33 4.48
N ASN A 92 -22.57 12.54 5.10
CA ASN A 92 -22.84 13.82 5.74
C ASN A 92 -22.01 13.95 7.04
N GLN A 93 -21.84 15.18 7.52
CA GLN A 93 -21.02 15.45 8.70
C GLN A 93 -21.58 14.80 9.98
N THR A 94 -22.91 14.73 10.12
CA THR A 94 -23.57 14.16 11.31
C THR A 94 -23.36 12.64 11.40
N THR A 95 -23.43 11.92 10.28
CA THR A 95 -23.14 10.48 10.17
C THR A 95 -21.68 10.21 10.50
N LEU A 96 -20.74 10.96 9.92
CA LEU A 96 -19.33 10.77 10.24
C LEU A 96 -19.06 11.04 11.73
N SER A 97 -19.61 12.12 12.28
CA SER A 97 -19.46 12.44 13.70
C SER A 97 -20.01 11.33 14.61
N SER A 98 -21.18 10.79 14.29
CA SER A 98 -21.77 9.66 15.02
C SER A 98 -20.92 8.39 14.91
N LYS A 99 -20.40 8.06 13.72
CA LYS A 99 -19.51 6.90 13.54
C LYS A 99 -18.18 7.06 14.30
N ILE A 100 -17.56 8.25 14.27
CA ILE A 100 -16.35 8.56 15.04
C ILE A 100 -16.59 8.33 16.53
N LYS A 101 -17.72 8.82 17.07
CA LYS A 101 -18.09 8.62 18.48
C LYS A 101 -18.37 7.15 18.79
N HIS A 102 -19.11 6.47 17.92
CA HIS A 102 -19.48 5.07 18.08
C HIS A 102 -18.25 4.13 18.10
N TYR A 103 -17.25 4.43 17.27
CA TYR A 103 -16.00 3.68 17.20
C TYR A 103 -14.90 4.18 18.14
N GLY A 104 -15.13 5.28 18.87
CA GLY A 104 -14.14 5.85 19.78
C GLY A 104 -12.87 6.38 19.10
N ILE A 105 -12.96 6.77 17.82
CA ILE A 105 -11.79 7.21 17.04
C ILE A 105 -11.27 8.55 17.61
N PRO A 106 -9.99 8.65 18.02
CA PRO A 106 -9.45 9.84 18.66
C PRO A 106 -9.27 10.95 17.62
N VAL A 107 -10.18 11.92 17.62
CA VAL A 107 -10.01 13.13 16.82
C VAL A 107 -9.16 14.12 17.59
N LYS A 108 -7.98 14.47 17.05
CA LYS A 108 -7.16 15.56 17.57
C LYS A 108 -7.94 16.85 17.37
N ASN A 109 -8.68 17.25 18.40
CA ASN A 109 -9.47 18.48 18.40
C ASN A 109 -8.50 19.63 18.14
N ARG A 110 -8.56 20.22 16.94
CA ARG A 110 -7.80 21.43 16.67
C ARG A 110 -8.38 22.53 17.58
N PRO A 111 -7.56 23.29 18.31
CA PRO A 111 -8.08 24.41 19.09
C PRO A 111 -8.90 25.33 18.19
N ALA A 112 -10.05 25.77 18.69
CA ALA A 112 -11.05 26.59 17.99
C ALA A 112 -10.55 27.96 17.48
N SER A 113 -9.25 28.24 17.56
CA SER A 113 -8.64 29.54 17.26
C SER A 113 -8.34 29.78 15.77
N LEU A 114 -8.71 28.87 14.86
CA LEU A 114 -8.48 29.03 13.41
C LEU A 114 -9.77 29.16 12.57
N THR A 115 -10.95 29.26 13.20
CA THR A 115 -12.18 29.69 12.52
C THR A 115 -12.35 31.20 12.66
N GLY A 116 -11.44 31.96 12.05
CA GLY A 116 -11.53 33.42 11.90
C GLY A 116 -11.67 33.76 10.43
N GLY A 117 -12.88 34.12 10.01
CA GLY A 117 -13.22 34.40 8.61
C GLY A 117 -14.70 34.68 8.47
N GLU A 118 -15.12 35.78 9.07
CA GLU A 118 -16.46 36.37 9.06
C GLU A 118 -17.07 36.39 7.64
N ALA A 119 -18.09 35.56 7.41
CA ALA A 119 -19.18 35.89 6.49
C ALA A 119 -20.26 36.54 7.36
N SER A 120 -20.23 37.86 7.49
CA SER A 120 -21.02 38.77 6.67
C SER A 120 -22.52 38.58 6.87
N SER A 121 -23.08 39.51 7.64
CA SER A 121 -24.26 40.28 7.25
C SER A 121 -25.51 39.46 6.92
N ARG A 122 -26.32 39.16 7.95
CA ARG A 122 -27.79 39.16 7.87
C ARG A 122 -28.39 38.97 9.26
N GLU A 123 -28.64 40.09 9.95
CA GLU A 123 -29.96 40.38 10.56
C GLU A 123 -29.91 41.76 11.23
N SER A 124 -30.07 42.79 10.38
CA SER A 124 -30.79 44.00 10.76
C SER A 124 -32.22 43.80 10.25
N ALA A 125 -33.18 43.61 11.17
CA ALA A 125 -34.61 43.98 11.07
C ALA A 125 -35.49 43.11 11.99
N ALA A 126 -35.78 43.61 13.19
CA ALA A 126 -37.04 43.48 13.94
C ALA A 126 -36.72 44.07 15.34
N GLN A 127 -37.03 45.35 15.56
CA GLN A 127 -38.28 45.78 16.21
C GLN A 127 -38.43 45.20 17.61
#